data_AF-A0A392TL64-F1
#
_entry.id   AF-A0A392TL64-F1
#
_cell.length_a   1.000
_cell.length_b   1.000
_cell.length_c   1.000
_cell.angle_alpha   90.00
_cell.angle_beta   90.00
_cell.angle_gamma   90.00
#
_symmetry.space_group_name_H-M   'P 1'
#
loop_
_entity.id
_entity.type
_entity.pdbx_description
1 polymer ?
#
loop_
_entity_poly.entity_id
_entity_poly.type
_entity_poly.pdbx_seq_one_letter_code
_entity_poly.pdbx_strand_id
1 'polypeptide(L)' 'MKHYLLERGLRPSSDFAKAVGIEKQQTLYELLAKAQPYIQYEEREVADVIRHSRAEDNPSRRESSSING' A
#
# COMPACT_ATOMS: atom_id res chain seq x y z
N MET A 1 7.67 18.92 11.59
CA MET A 1 7.41 17.51 11.97
C MET A 1 8.46 16.49 11.57
N LYS A 2 9.06 16.53 10.37
CA LYS A 2 10.10 15.56 9.96
C LYS A 2 11.26 15.43 10.97
N HIS A 3 11.83 16.54 11.43
CA HIS A 3 12.93 16.53 12.41
C HIS A 3 12.56 15.81 13.72
N TYR A 4 11.36 16.03 14.24
CA TYR A 4 10.87 15.34 15.43
C TYR A 4 10.80 13.82 15.26
N LEU A 5 10.32 13.32 14.11
CA LEU A 5 10.23 11.88 13.85
C LEU A 5 11.62 11.23 13.83
N LEU A 6 12.57 11.86 13.13
CA LEU A 6 13.93 11.36 13.00
C LEU A 6 14.70 11.37 14.34
N GLU A 7 14.52 12.40 15.15
CA GLU A 7 15.27 12.56 16.40
C GLU A 7 14.64 11.82 17.59
N ARG A 8 13.30 11.77 17.65
CA ARG A 8 12.55 11.35 18.84
C ARG A 8 11.38 10.41 18.56
N GLY A 9 10.59 10.68 17.52
CA GLY A 9 9.31 9.99 17.28
C GLY A 9 9.45 8.53 16.84
N LEU A 10 10.57 8.14 16.22
CA LEU A 10 10.82 6.74 15.84
C LEU A 10 11.70 5.99 16.86
N ARG A 11 12.05 6.63 17.99
CA ARG A 11 12.79 5.94 19.03
C ARG A 11 11.93 4.84 19.65
N PRO A 12 12.53 3.69 20.03
CA PRO A 12 11.82 2.65 20.75
C PRO A 12 11.13 3.22 22.00
N SER A 13 9.86 2.84 22.21
CA SER A 13 9.03 3.27 23.35
C SER A 13 8.61 4.75 23.38
N SER A 14 8.89 5.54 22.33
CA SER A 14 8.34 6.90 22.23
C SER A 14 6.83 6.87 22.03
N ASP A 15 6.11 7.86 22.58
CA ASP A 15 4.64 7.91 22.49
C ASP A 15 4.13 7.87 21.06
N PHE A 16 4.87 8.49 20.13
CA PHE A 16 4.58 8.39 18.71
C PHE A 16 4.70 6.94 18.21
N ALA A 17 5.84 6.28 18.43
CA ALA A 17 6.04 4.89 18.03
C ALA A 17 4.98 3.96 18.64
N LYS A 18 4.53 4.20 19.87
CA LYS A 18 3.41 3.46 20.49
C LYS A 18 2.10 3.71 19.76
N ALA A 19 1.76 4.99 19.54
CA ALA A 19 0.51 5.39 18.88
C ALA A 19 0.40 4.87 17.44
N VAL A 20 1.52 4.77 16.73
CA VAL A 20 1.56 4.22 15.36
C VAL A 20 1.95 2.74 15.30
N GLY A 21 2.10 2.07 16.44
CA GLY A 21 2.35 0.64 16.53
C GLY A 21 3.75 0.18 16.07
N ILE A 22 4.74 1.07 15.99
CA ILE A 22 6.16 0.78 15.69
C ILE A 22 6.88 0.27 16.96
N GLU A 23 6.22 -0.59 17.70
CA GLU A 23 6.80 -1.29 18.84
C GLU A 23 7.38 -2.64 18.39
N LYS A 24 8.38 -3.14 19.13
CA LYS A 24 8.90 -4.49 18.89
C LYS A 24 7.81 -5.50 19.25
N GLN A 25 7.37 -6.29 18.26
CA GLN A 25 6.41 -7.37 18.49
C GLN A 25 7.08 -8.50 19.28
N GLN A 26 6.37 -9.09 20.24
CA GLN A 26 6.93 -10.14 21.09
C GLN A 26 6.89 -11.50 20.40
N THR A 27 5.92 -11.70 19.50
CA THR A 27 5.74 -12.94 18.77
C THR A 27 5.64 -12.71 17.26
N LEU A 28 5.98 -13.74 16.48
CA LEU A 28 5.79 -13.73 15.03
C LEU A 28 4.30 -13.56 14.65
N TYR A 29 3.40 -14.14 15.44
CA TYR A 29 1.96 -14.03 15.22
C TYR A 29 1.48 -12.57 15.31
N GLU A 30 1.90 -11.83 16.33
CA GLU A 30 1.59 -10.41 16.47
C GLU A 30 2.11 -9.57 15.30
N LEU A 31 3.31 -9.88 14.84
CA LEU A 31 3.91 -9.23 13.67
C LEU A 31 3.07 -9.48 12.41
N LEU A 32 2.71 -10.74 12.14
CA LEU A 32 1.92 -11.10 10.97
C LEU A 32 0.52 -10.51 11.01
N ALA A 33 -0.14 -10.52 12.18
CA ALA A 33 -1.46 -9.93 12.35
C ALA A 33 -1.46 -8.42 12.03
N LYS A 34 -0.41 -7.69 12.44
CA LYS A 34 -0.25 -6.26 12.12
C LYS A 34 0.15 -6.01 10.67
N ALA A 35 0.90 -6.93 10.06
CA ALA A 35 1.34 -6.81 8.68
C ALA A 35 0.23 -7.16 7.68
N GLN A 36 -0.75 -7.99 8.06
CA GLN A 36 -1.78 -8.50 7.15
C GLN A 36 -2.56 -7.41 6.40
N PRO A 37 -3.03 -6.31 7.04
CA PRO A 37 -3.71 -5.23 6.31
C PRO A 37 -2.80 -4.54 5.27
N TYR A 38 -1.51 -4.41 5.56
CA TYR A 38 -0.54 -3.82 4.64
C TYR A 38 -0.26 -4.76 3.45
N ILE A 39 -0.14 -6.07 3.70
CA ILE A 39 -0.01 -7.07 2.64
C ILE A 39 -1.22 -7.02 1.70
N GLN A 40 -2.44 -6.97 2.25
CA GLN A 40 -3.66 -6.87 1.47
C GLN A 40 -3.74 -5.56 0.65
N TYR A 41 -3.26 -4.46 1.22
CA TYR A 41 -3.17 -3.19 0.51
C TYR A 41 -2.22 -3.29 -0.69
N GLU A 42 -1.00 -3.79 -0.48
CA GLU A 42 -0.01 -3.95 -1.56
C GLU A 42 -0.51 -4.92 -2.65
N GLU A 43 -1.13 -6.04 -2.26
CA GLU A 43 -1.76 -6.98 -3.20
C GLU A 43 -2.83 -6.30 -4.06
N ARG A 44 -3.66 -5.44 -3.44
CA ARG A 44 -4.68 -4.68 -4.14
C ARG A 44 -4.07 -3.67 -5.12
N GLU A 45 -3.08 -2.89 -4.68
CA GLU A 45 -2.42 -1.89 -5.53
C GLU A 45 -1.79 -2.56 -6.76
N VAL A 46 -1.11 -3.70 -6.58
CA VAL A 46 -0.54 -4.47 -7.69
C VAL A 46 -1.64 -4.99 -8.63
N ALA A 47 -2.74 -5.52 -8.10
CA ALA A 47 -3.85 -5.98 -8.92
C ALA A 47 -4.49 -4.84 -9.72
N ASP A 48 -4.63 -3.66 -9.13
CA ASP A 48 -5.19 -2.48 -9.79
C ASP A 48 -4.24 -1.98 -10.89
N VAL A 49 -2.93 -1.97 -10.67
CA VAL A 49 -1.92 -1.68 -11.72
C VAL A 49 -2.03 -2.65 -12.90
N ILE A 50 -2.18 -3.95 -12.65
CA ILE A 50 -2.33 -4.98 -13.71
C ILE A 50 -3.65 -4.80 -14.48
N ARG A 51 -4.73 -4.43 -13.79
CA ARG A 51 -6.03 -4.15 -14.45
C ARG A 51 -5.94 -2.94 -15.35
N HIS A 52 -5.31 -1.87 -14.87
CA HIS A 52 -5.11 -0.65 -15.64
C HIS A 52 -4.21 -0.89 -16.86
N SER A 53 -3.11 -1.62 -16.72
CA SER A 53 -2.24 -1.93 -17.87
C SER A 53 -2.97 -2.72 -18.96
N ARG A 54 -3.77 -3.73 -18.58
CA ARG A 54 -4.59 -4.50 -19.52
C ARG A 54 -5.72 -3.71 -20.18
N ALA A 55 -6.24 -2.68 -19.49
CA ALA A 55 -7.28 -1.81 -20.05
C ALA A 55 -6.70 -0.87 -21.13
N GLU A 56 -5.48 -0.37 -20.92
CA GLU A 56 -4.76 0.47 -21.90
C GLU A 56 -4.22 -0.34 -23.09
N ASP A 57 -3.81 -1.59 -22.86
CA ASP A 57 -3.34 -2.53 -23.90
C ASP A 57 -4.47 -3.16 -24.73
N ASN A 58 -5.73 -2.73 -24.56
CA ASN A 58 -6.84 -3.23 -25.36
C ASN A 58 -7.08 -2.35 -26.62
N PRO A 59 -6.52 -2.69 -27.80
CA PRO A 59 -6.79 -1.96 -29.05
C PRO A 59 -8.25 -2.10 -29.52
N SER A 60 -9.00 -3.10 -29.04
CA SER A 60 -10.37 -3.35 -29.52
C SER A 60 -11.39 -2.27 -29.11
N ARG A 61 -11.04 -1.37 -28.17
CA ARG A 61 -11.88 -0.19 -27.85
C ARG A 61 -11.64 1.00 -28.79
N ARG A 62 -10.56 1.02 -29.57
CA ARG A 62 -10.26 2.14 -30.50
C ARG A 62 -10.88 1.95 -31.89
N GLU A 63 -11.27 0.75 -32.26
CA GLU A 63 -11.84 0.46 -33.59
C GLU A 63 -13.37 0.55 -33.66
N SER A 64 -14.05 0.81 -32.54
CA SER A 64 -15.52 0.88 -32.47
C SER A 64 -16.10 2.30 -32.53
N SER A 65 -15.39 3.25 -33.15
CA SER A 65 -15.92 4.61 -33.40
C SER A 65 -15.63 5.21 -34.77
N SER A 66 -15.43 4.38 -35.81
CA SER A 66 -15.45 4.84 -37.21
C SER A 66 -16.16 3.82 -38.10
N ILE A 67 -17.45 3.61 -37.86
CA ILE A 67 -18.37 3.14 -38.89
C ILE A 67 -19.68 3.90 -38.68
N ASN A 68 -19.84 5.00 -39.43
CA ASN A 68 -21.08 5.49 -40.04
C ASN A 68 -20.91 6.95 -40.46
N GLY A 69 -21.01 7.20 -41.77
CA GLY A 69 -21.00 8.52 -42.40
C GLY A 69 -20.48 8.46 -43.82
#